data_AF-A0A2W5QDE5-F1
#
_entry.id   AF-A0A2W5QDE5-F1
#
_cell.length_a   1.000
_cell.length_b   1.000
_cell.length_c   1.000
_cell.angle_alpha   90.00
_cell.angle_beta   90.00
_cell.angle_gamma   90.00
#
_symmetry.space_group_name_H-M   'P 1'
#
loop_
_entity.id
_entity.type
_entity.pdbx_description
1 polymer ?
#
loop_
_entity_poly.entity_id
_entity_poly.type
_entity_poly.pdbx_seq_one_letter_code
_entity_poly.pdbx_strand_id
1 'polypeptide(L)'
;MVWDLRRALLRKEEFESGRLTDFEFRETVRTLKLMAQAFEVDEAGVLGALVEHGFEAALSAFPEMLGEETREAVCLRLRGDARQMLIRERGDPTPYRLG
;
A
#
# COMPACT_ATOMS: atom_id res chain seq x y z
N MET A 1 40.07 12.63 -3.07
CA MET A 1 38.62 12.85 -3.04
C MET A 1 38.07 12.02 -1.89
N VAL A 2 37.74 12.65 -0.75
CA VAL A 2 37.13 11.92 0.38
C VAL A 2 35.69 11.61 -0.03
N TRP A 3 35.39 10.34 -0.21
CA TRP A 3 34.01 9.87 -0.41
C TRP A 3 33.27 10.15 0.91
N ASP A 4 32.37 11.12 0.89
CA ASP A 4 31.58 11.48 2.07
C ASP A 4 30.50 10.41 2.28
N LEU A 5 30.94 9.29 2.88
CA LEU A 5 30.14 8.09 3.14
C LEU A 5 28.90 8.45 3.97
N ARG A 6 29.00 9.43 4.86
CA ARG A 6 27.90 9.91 5.70
C ARG A 6 26.81 10.59 4.86
N ARG A 7 27.20 11.47 3.93
CA ARG A 7 26.26 12.11 3.01
C ARG A 7 25.65 11.13 2.00
N ALA A 8 26.40 10.11 1.59
CA ALA A 8 25.90 9.04 0.75
C ALA A 8 24.91 8.12 1.49
N LEU A 9 25.16 7.82 2.77
CA LEU A 9 24.27 7.03 3.63
C LEU A 9 22.96 7.79 3.93
N LEU A 10 23.01 9.08 4.26
CA LEU A 10 21.80 9.89 4.49
C LEU A 10 20.92 9.97 3.24
N ARG A 11 21.52 10.19 2.06
CA ARG A 11 20.78 10.19 0.79
C ARG A 11 20.20 8.81 0.45
N LYS A 12 20.89 7.74 0.83
CA LYS A 12 20.41 6.38 0.67
C LYS A 12 19.24 6.10 1.60
N GLU A 13 19.29 6.53 2.86
CA GLU A 13 18.19 6.44 3.82
C GLU A 13 16.96 7.21 3.32
N GLU A 14 17.11 8.46 2.90
CA GLU A 14 16.00 9.27 2.34
C GLU A 14 15.37 8.60 1.10
N PHE A 15 16.19 8.00 0.23
CA PHE A 15 15.72 7.29 -0.95
C PHE A 15 15.02 5.96 -0.62
N GLU A 16 15.55 5.20 0.34
CA GLU A 16 14.93 3.95 0.80
C GLU A 16 13.62 4.21 1.55
N SER A 17 13.55 5.26 2.38
CA SER A 17 12.30 5.71 3.02
C SER A 17 11.27 6.14 1.97
N GLY A 18 11.68 6.93 0.97
CA GLY A 18 10.77 7.34 -0.11
C GLY A 18 10.24 6.16 -0.92
N ARG A 19 11.10 5.18 -1.24
CA ARG A 19 10.70 3.94 -1.94
C ARG A 19 9.74 3.09 -1.11
N LEU A 20 9.95 3.00 0.20
CA LEU A 20 9.09 2.23 1.09
C LEU A 20 7.71 2.88 1.21
N THR A 21 7.64 4.19 1.46
CA THR A 21 6.38 4.93 1.51
C THR A 21 5.62 4.88 0.18
N ASP A 22 6.33 4.97 -0.95
CA ASP A 22 5.74 4.84 -2.28
C ASP A 22 5.24 3.42 -2.58
N PHE A 23 5.87 2.39 -2.01
CA PHE A 23 5.35 1.02 -2.08
C PHE A 23 4.11 0.84 -1.20
N GLU A 24 4.15 1.33 0.04
CA GLU A 24 3.01 1.27 0.98
C GLU A 24 1.79 1.98 0.40
N PHE A 25 1.95 3.17 -0.17
CA PHE A 25 0.84 3.88 -0.82
C PHE A 25 0.24 3.05 -1.97
N ARG A 26 1.07 2.42 -2.80
CA ARG A 26 0.57 1.56 -3.87
C ARG A 26 -0.11 0.30 -3.33
N GLU A 27 0.41 -0.28 -2.26
CA GLU A 27 -0.20 -1.42 -1.57
C GLU A 27 -1.61 -1.04 -1.08
N THR A 28 -1.75 0.11 -0.42
CA THR A 28 -3.04 0.65 0.03
C THR A 28 -4.00 0.86 -1.13
N VAL A 29 -3.59 1.59 -2.18
CA VAL A 29 -4.46 1.85 -3.35
C VAL A 29 -4.87 0.55 -4.04
N ARG A 30 -3.94 -0.39 -4.24
CA ARG A 30 -4.24 -1.68 -4.87
C ARG A 30 -5.20 -2.50 -4.01
N THR A 31 -5.02 -2.49 -2.70
CA THR A 31 -5.93 -3.17 -1.75
C THR A 31 -7.34 -2.60 -1.86
N LEU A 32 -7.50 -1.28 -1.85
CA LEU A 32 -8.81 -0.64 -1.97
C LEU A 32 -9.50 -0.95 -3.30
N LYS A 33 -8.76 -1.02 -4.41
CA LYS A 33 -9.31 -1.44 -5.71
C LYS A 33 -9.80 -2.90 -5.68
N LEU A 34 -9.03 -3.81 -5.08
CA LEU A 34 -9.44 -5.20 -4.93
C LEU A 34 -10.66 -5.34 -4.01
N MET A 35 -10.72 -4.55 -2.94
CA MET A 35 -11.91 -4.49 -2.09
C MET A 35 -13.11 -3.94 -2.86
N ALA A 36 -12.94 -2.91 -3.69
CA ALA A 36 -14.03 -2.34 -4.49
C ALA A 36 -14.66 -3.38 -5.41
N GLN A 37 -13.82 -4.21 -6.04
CA GLN A 37 -14.26 -5.33 -6.85
C GLN A 37 -14.96 -6.42 -6.03
N ALA A 38 -14.44 -6.76 -4.84
CA ALA A 38 -15.00 -7.82 -4.00
C ALA A 38 -16.35 -7.44 -3.37
N PHE A 39 -16.53 -6.17 -2.99
CA PHE A 39 -17.76 -5.65 -2.39
C PHE A 39 -18.72 -5.02 -3.41
N GLU A 40 -18.38 -5.03 -4.70
CA GLU A 40 -19.14 -4.41 -5.79
C GLU A 40 -19.47 -2.92 -5.53
N VAL A 41 -18.52 -2.18 -4.96
CA VAL A 41 -18.63 -0.74 -4.70
C VAL A 41 -17.89 0.08 -5.74
N ASP A 42 -18.25 1.36 -5.86
CA ASP A 42 -17.61 2.26 -6.83
C ASP A 42 -16.14 2.54 -6.47
N GLU A 43 -15.24 1.98 -7.27
CA GLU A 43 -13.79 2.18 -7.13
C GLU A 43 -13.41 3.67 -7.20
N ALA A 44 -14.04 4.45 -8.08
CA ALA A 44 -13.69 5.85 -8.26
C ALA A 44 -14.04 6.67 -7.01
N GLY A 45 -15.24 6.45 -6.45
CA GLY A 45 -15.68 7.08 -5.20
C GLY A 45 -14.79 6.72 -4.00
N VAL A 46 -14.38 5.45 -3.87
CA VAL A 46 -13.48 5.02 -2.79
C VAL A 46 -12.12 5.74 -2.89
N LEU A 47 -11.54 5.80 -4.09
CA LEU A 47 -10.24 6.46 -4.29
C LEU A 47 -10.35 7.98 -4.13
N GLY A 48 -11.49 8.58 -4.50
CA GLY A 48 -11.79 9.98 -4.20
C GLY A 48 -11.78 10.25 -2.70
N ALA A 49 -12.54 9.45 -1.93
CA ALA A 49 -12.58 9.55 -0.47
C ALA A 49 -11.19 9.35 0.18
N LEU A 50 -10.37 8.44 -0.36
CA LEU A 50 -8.99 8.25 0.11
C LEU A 50 -8.16 9.53 -0.02
N VAL A 51 -8.27 10.22 -1.17
CA VAL A 51 -7.49 11.43 -1.46
C VAL A 51 -7.99 12.62 -0.65
N GLU A 52 -9.31 12.78 -0.52
CA GLU A 52 -9.91 13.95 0.10
C GLU A 52 -9.99 13.85 1.63
N HIS A 53 -10.18 12.64 2.16
CA HIS A 53 -10.54 12.41 3.55
C HIS A 53 -9.71 11.31 4.23
N GLY A 54 -8.84 10.63 3.48
CA GLY A 54 -7.93 9.62 4.02
C GLY A 54 -8.53 8.21 4.07
N PHE A 55 -7.73 7.29 4.60
CA PHE A 55 -8.00 5.85 4.54
C PHE A 55 -9.26 5.42 5.29
N GLU A 56 -9.49 5.96 6.50
CA GLU A 56 -10.69 5.64 7.29
C GLU A 56 -11.99 6.03 6.57
N ALA A 57 -11.99 7.18 5.91
CA ALA A 57 -13.14 7.63 5.11
C ALA A 57 -13.36 6.72 3.90
N ALA A 58 -12.30 6.31 3.21
CA ALA A 58 -12.39 5.33 2.12
C ALA A 58 -12.93 3.97 2.60
N LEU A 59 -12.53 3.52 3.80
CA LEU A 59 -13.02 2.27 4.39
C LEU A 59 -14.52 2.31 4.73
N SER A 60 -15.07 3.49 5.05
CA SER A 60 -16.49 3.65 5.38
C SER A 60 -17.43 3.37 4.19
N ALA A 61 -16.91 3.39 2.96
CA ALA A 61 -17.67 3.04 1.76
C ALA A 61 -17.94 1.52 1.64
N PHE A 62 -17.24 0.68 2.41
CA PHE A 62 -17.38 -0.76 2.37
C PHE A 62 -18.30 -1.26 3.49
N PRO A 63 -19.22 -2.21 3.19
CA PRO A 63 -19.96 -2.95 4.19
C PRO A 63 -19.04 -3.62 5.22
N GLU A 64 -19.53 -3.83 6.45
CA GLU A 64 -18.78 -4.48 7.54
C GLU A 64 -18.52 -5.97 7.29
N MET A 65 -19.26 -6.61 6.39
CA MET A 65 -19.19 -8.04 6.10
C MET A 65 -19.26 -8.32 4.60
N LEU A 66 -18.50 -9.31 4.14
CA LEU A 66 -18.60 -9.93 2.82
C LEU A 66 -18.89 -11.42 3.00
N GLY A 67 -20.15 -11.81 2.88
CA GLY A 67 -20.58 -13.16 3.28
C GLY A 67 -20.35 -13.36 4.78
N GLU A 68 -19.47 -14.31 5.13
CA GLU A 68 -19.11 -14.63 6.52
C GLU A 68 -17.81 -13.95 6.98
N GLU A 69 -17.06 -13.30 6.09
CA GLU A 69 -15.81 -12.61 6.42
C GLU A 69 -16.09 -11.16 6.84
N THR A 70 -15.40 -10.69 7.89
CA THR A 70 -15.42 -9.27 8.27
C THR A 70 -14.65 -8.42 7.26
N ARG A 71 -15.01 -7.14 7.13
CA ARG A 71 -14.30 -6.17 6.28
C ARG A 71 -12.81 -6.15 6.56
N GLU A 72 -12.42 -6.24 7.84
CA GLU A 72 -11.02 -6.27 8.26
C GLU A 72 -10.31 -7.55 7.77
N ALA A 73 -10.93 -8.72 7.89
CA ALA A 73 -10.36 -9.97 7.40
C ALA A 73 -10.19 -9.95 5.87
N VAL A 74 -11.17 -9.43 5.15
CA VAL A 74 -11.10 -9.25 3.68
C VAL A 74 -9.98 -8.27 3.32
N CYS A 75 -9.88 -7.14 4.02
CA CYS A 75 -8.83 -6.14 3.82
C CYS A 75 -7.43 -6.76 4.02
N LEU A 76 -7.21 -7.50 5.11
CA LEU A 76 -5.93 -8.15 5.39
C LEU A 76 -5.55 -9.18 4.31
N ARG A 77 -6.50 -10.02 3.89
CA ARG A 77 -6.28 -11.00 2.82
C ARG A 77 -5.92 -10.33 1.51
N LEU A 78 -6.73 -9.37 1.06
CA LEU A 78 -6.52 -8.65 -0.20
C LEU A 78 -5.26 -7.77 -0.17
N ARG A 79 -4.85 -7.29 0.99
CA ARG A 79 -3.56 -6.60 1.16
C ARG A 79 -2.38 -7.53 0.91
N GLY A 80 -2.47 -8.77 1.37
CA GLY A 80 -1.50 -9.82 1.04
C GLY A 80 -1.41 -10.07 -0.47
N ASP A 81 -2.56 -10.18 -1.13
CA ASP A 81 -2.62 -10.34 -2.59
C ASP A 81 -2.04 -9.14 -3.33
N ALA A 82 -2.45 -7.92 -2.95
CA ALA A 82 -1.94 -6.66 -3.49
C ALA A 82 -0.42 -6.56 -3.37
N ARG A 83 0.15 -6.94 -2.21
CA ARG A 83 1.59 -6.97 -1.99
C ARG A 83 2.29 -7.94 -2.94
N GLN A 84 1.77 -9.16 -3.10
CA GLN A 84 2.34 -10.15 -4.01
C GLN A 84 2.28 -9.68 -5.47
N MET A 85 1.19 -9.03 -5.87
CA MET A 85 1.07 -8.43 -7.20
C MET A 85 2.12 -7.34 -7.42
N LEU A 86 2.27 -6.42 -6.47
CA LEU A 86 3.24 -5.33 -6.56
C LEU A 86 4.69 -5.82 -6.57
N ILE A 87 5.02 -6.85 -5.79
CA ILE A 87 6.35 -7.47 -5.82
C ILE A 87 6.64 -8.07 -7.21
N ARG A 88 5.67 -8.73 -7.84
CA ARG A 88 5.84 -9.28 -9.21
C ARG A 88 6.00 -8.18 -10.25
N GLU A 89 5.28 -7.07 -10.10
CA GLU A 89 5.29 -5.96 -11.06
C GLU A 89 6.52 -5.06 -10.92
N ARG A 90 7.02 -4.83 -9.69
CA ARG A 90 8.00 -3.78 -9.38
C ARG A 90 9.23 -4.25 -8.61
N GLY A 91 9.26 -5.50 -8.19
CA GLY A 91 10.30 -6.05 -7.33
C GLY A 91 10.02 -5.84 -5.84
N ASP A 92 10.77 -6.56 -5.02
CA ASP A 92 10.64 -6.54 -3.57
C ASP A 92 11.07 -5.17 -2.99
N PRO A 93 10.21 -4.48 -2.20
CA PRO A 93 10.56 -3.24 -1.54
C PRO A 93 11.47 -3.43 -0.32
N THR A 94 11.69 -4.66 0.12
CA THR A 94 12.49 -4.97 1.31
C THR A 94 13.91 -4.42 1.12
N PRO A 95 14.37 -3.49 1.99
CA PRO A 95 15.71 -2.95 1.86
C PRO A 95 16.73 -4.07 2.02
N TYR A 96 17.73 -4.11 1.14
CA TYR A 96 18.87 -4.99 1.30
C TYR A 96 19.57 -4.59 2.60
N ARG A 97 19.40 -5.39 3.65
CA ARG A 97 20.23 -5.29 4.85
C ARG A 97 21.67 -5.57 4.40
N LEU A 98 22.47 -4.52 4.31
CA LEU A 98 23.92 -4.67 4.31
C LEU A 98 24.26 -5.24 5.68
N GLY A 99 24.64 -6.52 5.71
CA GLY A 99 25.22 -7.14 6.91
C GLY A 99 26.54 -6.49 7.30
#